data_AF-A0A443RWM8-F1
#
_entry.id   AF-A0A443RWM8-F1
#
_cell.length_a   1.000
_cell.length_b   1.000
_cell.length_c   1.000
_cell.angle_alpha   90.00
_cell.angle_beta   90.00
_cell.angle_gamma   90.00
#
_symmetry.space_group_name_H-M   'P 1'
#
loop_
_entity.id
_entity.type
_entity.pdbx_description
1 polymer ?
#
loop_
_entity_poly.entity_id
_entity_poly.type
_entity_poly.pdbx_seq_one_letter_code
_entity_poly.pdbx_strand_id
1 'polypeptide(L)'
;MFIRLNILVQTFVICLCLPTDRLQAKNKLILILADGVRYDYVADPNLKGFNQLAKHGVRAEYVQPIFPANSYPNWYTIVTAIFFRCSVHKQTHKHF
;
A
#
# COMPACT_ATOMS: atom_id res chain seq x y z
N MET A 1 3.37 -42.92 40.94
CA MET A 1 3.09 -41.49 41.23
C MET A 1 4.05 -40.55 40.49
N PHE A 2 5.36 -40.81 40.51
CA PHE A 2 6.41 -39.96 39.89
C PHE A 2 6.30 -39.75 38.38
N ILE A 3 5.87 -40.76 37.60
CA ILE A 3 5.75 -40.66 36.14
C ILE A 3 4.66 -39.65 35.73
N ARG A 4 3.54 -39.60 36.45
CA ARG A 4 2.46 -38.63 36.16
C ARG A 4 2.86 -37.19 36.49
N LEU A 5 3.70 -37.00 37.51
CA LEU A 5 4.22 -35.69 37.87
C LEU A 5 5.21 -35.16 36.83
N ASN A 6 6.07 -36.03 36.29
CA ASN A 6 7.07 -35.62 35.29
C ASN A 6 6.43 -35.26 33.94
N ILE A 7 5.38 -35.99 33.53
CA ILE A 7 4.61 -35.68 32.31
C ILE A 7 3.90 -34.32 32.46
N LEU A 8 3.30 -34.05 33.63
CA LEU A 8 2.66 -32.76 33.92
C LEU A 8 3.66 -31.60 33.85
N VAL A 9 4.84 -31.77 34.44
CA VAL A 9 5.91 -30.75 34.41
C VAL A 9 6.38 -30.51 32.98
N GLN A 10 6.60 -31.56 32.17
CA GLN A 10 6.99 -31.39 30.77
C GLN A 10 5.93 -30.68 29.93
N THR A 11 4.64 -30.99 30.11
CA THR A 11 3.57 -30.30 29.39
C THR A 11 3.44 -28.83 29.79
N PHE A 12 3.70 -28.50 31.05
CA PHE A 12 3.67 -27.13 31.56
C PHE A 12 4.82 -26.29 31.00
N VAL A 13 6.04 -26.86 30.94
CA VAL A 13 7.23 -26.20 30.37
C VAL A 13 7.06 -25.94 28.87
N ILE A 14 6.51 -26.90 28.12
CA ILE A 14 6.24 -26.74 26.68
C ILE A 14 5.19 -25.65 26.43
N CYS A 15 4.15 -25.56 27.28
CA CYS A 15 3.13 -24.53 27.20
C CYS A 15 3.70 -23.13 27.50
N LEU A 16 4.63 -23.03 28.44
CA LEU A 16 5.31 -21.78 28.80
C LEU A 16 6.29 -21.27 27.72
N CYS A 17 6.83 -22.18 26.90
CA CYS A 17 7.78 -21.85 25.84
C CYS A 17 7.13 -21.50 24.49
N LEU A 18 5.80 -21.53 24.38
CA LEU A 18 5.14 -21.04 23.17
C LEU A 18 5.35 -19.53 23.06
N PRO A 19 6.01 -19.02 22.00
CA PRO A 19 6.17 -17.59 21.81
C PRO A 19 4.82 -16.98 21.45
N THR A 20 4.08 -16.51 22.45
CA THR A 20 2.90 -15.67 22.28
C THR A 20 3.33 -14.23 22.10
N ASP A 21 3.86 -13.90 20.92
CA ASP A 21 3.95 -12.51 20.47
C ASP A 21 3.87 -12.46 18.94
N ARG A 22 2.65 -12.56 18.41
CA ARG A 22 2.30 -11.84 17.18
C ARG A 22 1.37 -10.70 17.52
N LEU A 23 1.86 -9.74 18.29
CA LEU A 23 1.37 -8.37 18.16
C LEU A 23 1.75 -7.93 16.75
N GLN A 24 0.82 -8.12 15.82
CA GLN A 24 1.00 -7.75 14.43
C GLN A 24 1.16 -6.23 14.38
N ALA A 25 2.42 -5.78 14.34
CA ALA A 25 2.75 -4.38 14.20
C ALA A 25 2.03 -3.87 12.95
N LYS A 26 1.01 -3.04 13.16
CA LYS A 26 0.20 -2.52 12.06
C LYS A 26 1.08 -1.53 11.31
N ASN A 27 1.64 -1.96 10.18
CA ASN A 27 2.42 -1.10 9.31
C ASN A 27 1.56 0.11 8.92
N LYS A 28 2.08 1.32 9.19
CA LYS A 28 1.40 2.55 8.79
C LYS A 28 1.53 2.72 7.28
N LEU A 29 0.42 3.02 6.62
CA LEU A 29 0.39 3.29 5.19
C LEU A 29 0.31 4.80 4.96
N ILE A 30 1.21 5.33 4.13
CA ILE A 30 1.17 6.69 3.63
C ILE A 30 0.94 6.61 2.11
N LEU A 31 -0.16 7.20 1.64
CA LEU A 31 -0.45 7.35 0.22
C LEU A 31 -0.04 8.75 -0.24
N ILE A 32 0.91 8.85 -1.16
CA ILE A 32 1.36 10.10 -1.76
C ILE A 32 0.80 10.17 -3.18
N LEU A 33 -0.05 11.15 -3.46
CA LEU A 33 -0.56 11.43 -4.79
C LEU A 33 0.23 12.59 -5.39
N ALA A 34 0.91 12.34 -6.51
CA ALA A 34 1.65 13.35 -7.24
C ALA A 34 0.95 13.63 -8.57
N ASP A 35 0.51 14.87 -8.78
CA ASP A 35 -0.24 15.26 -9.97
C ASP A 35 0.69 15.60 -11.14
N GLY A 36 0.27 15.29 -12.36
CA GLY A 36 1.04 15.59 -13.58
C GLY A 36 2.38 14.88 -13.70
N VAL A 37 2.67 13.85 -12.87
CA VAL A 37 3.91 13.08 -12.97
C VAL A 37 3.77 12.01 -14.05
N ARG A 38 4.37 12.27 -15.21
CA ARG A 38 4.45 11.31 -16.31
C ARG A 38 5.46 10.19 -15.97
N TYR A 39 5.24 8.99 -16.52
CA TYR A 39 6.01 7.78 -16.19
C TYR A 39 7.53 7.90 -16.45
N ASP A 40 7.95 8.81 -17.32
CA ASP A 40 9.35 9.07 -17.69
C ASP A 40 10.05 10.04 -16.73
N TYR A 41 9.32 10.91 -16.02
CA TYR A 41 9.92 11.93 -15.14
C TYR A 41 10.70 11.30 -13.98
N VAL A 42 10.22 10.16 -13.46
CA VAL A 42 10.88 9.45 -12.37
C VAL A 42 12.21 8.80 -12.76
N ALA A 43 12.56 8.78 -14.05
CA ALA A 43 13.88 8.35 -14.52
C ALA A 43 14.93 9.46 -14.47
N ASP A 44 14.56 10.71 -14.14
CA ASP A 44 15.51 11.82 -14.02
C ASP A 44 16.51 11.55 -12.87
N PRO A 45 17.83 11.55 -13.14
CA PRO A 45 18.85 11.36 -12.11
C PRO A 45 18.86 12.45 -11.03
N ASN A 46 18.33 13.64 -11.32
CA ASN A 46 18.22 14.75 -10.36
C ASN A 46 17.20 14.44 -9.25
N LEU A 47 16.22 13.56 -9.51
CA LEU A 47 15.18 13.18 -8.56
C LEU A 47 15.64 12.05 -7.63
N LYS A 48 16.57 12.37 -6.73
CA LYS A 48 17.18 11.42 -5.79
C LYS A 48 16.15 10.65 -4.94
N GLY A 49 15.05 11.28 -4.54
CA GLY A 49 14.00 10.66 -3.73
C GLY A 49 13.28 9.51 -4.45
N PHE A 50 12.80 9.74 -5.67
CA PHE A 50 12.15 8.70 -6.47
C PHE A 50 13.11 7.55 -6.81
N ASN A 51 14.37 7.87 -7.09
CA ASN A 51 15.41 6.87 -7.29
C ASN A 51 15.64 5.99 -6.06
N GLN A 52 15.63 6.56 -4.85
CA GLN A 52 15.73 5.78 -3.61
C GLN A 52 14.51 4.89 -3.38
N LEU A 53 13.30 5.40 -3.66
CA LEU A 53 12.05 4.63 -3.56
C LEU A 53 12.02 3.45 -4.55
N ALA A 54 12.50 3.66 -5.78
CA ALA A 54 12.58 2.59 -6.77
C ALA A 54 13.64 1.53 -6.42
N LYS A 55 14.76 1.93 -5.80
CA LYS A 55 15.83 1.00 -5.40
C LYS A 55 15.48 0.14 -4.19
N HIS A 56 14.76 0.69 -3.21
CA HIS A 56 14.39 0.00 -1.96
C HIS A 56 12.94 -0.51 -1.96
N GLY A 57 12.20 -0.31 -3.03
CA GLY A 57 10.79 -0.65 -3.15
C GLY A 57 10.46 -1.34 -4.46
N VAL A 58 9.18 -1.30 -4.83
CA VAL A 58 8.67 -1.87 -6.10
C VAL A 58 8.22 -0.73 -7.01
N ARG A 59 8.57 -0.81 -8.28
CA ARG A 59 8.21 0.17 -9.32
C ARG A 59 7.49 -0.53 -10.47
N ALA A 60 6.34 0.02 -10.88
CA ALA A 60 5.68 -0.32 -12.13
C ALA A 60 6.26 0.50 -13.30
N GLU A 61 6.14 0.01 -14.53
CA GLU A 61 6.60 0.71 -15.73
C GLU A 61 5.83 2.01 -15.97
N TYR A 62 4.49 1.94 -15.89
CA TYR A 62 3.58 3.08 -15.95
C TYR A 62 2.24 2.75 -15.28
N VAL A 63 1.44 3.78 -15.02
CA VAL A 63 0.05 3.65 -14.56
C VAL A 63 -0.84 4.23 -15.64
N GLN A 64 -1.82 3.46 -16.13
CA GLN A 64 -2.78 3.94 -17.10
C GLN A 64 -3.89 4.73 -16.38
N PRO A 65 -4.06 6.04 -16.65
CA PRO A 65 -5.13 6.82 -16.06
C PRO A 65 -6.49 6.45 -16.67
N ILE A 66 -7.55 6.80 -15.95
CA ILE A 66 -8.91 6.74 -16.51
C ILE A 66 -9.16 7.91 -17.47
N PHE A 67 -10.17 7.77 -18.34
CA PHE A 67 -10.61 8.84 -19.22
C PHE A 67 -11.80 9.61 -18.59
N PRO A 68 -11.80 10.96 -18.62
CA PRO A 68 -10.72 11.85 -19.04
C PRO A 68 -9.56 11.86 -18.04
N ALA A 69 -8.33 12.07 -18.52
CA ALA A 69 -7.10 12.06 -17.73
C ALA A 69 -6.94 13.33 -16.86
N ASN A 70 -7.95 13.63 -16.04
CA ASN A 70 -7.96 14.75 -15.10
C ASN A 70 -7.63 14.27 -13.67
N SER A 71 -7.13 15.17 -12.84
CA SER A 71 -6.67 14.85 -11.47
C SER A 71 -7.79 14.27 -10.59
N TYR A 72 -8.94 14.94 -10.55
CA TYR A 72 -10.04 14.56 -9.65
C TYR A 72 -10.63 13.17 -9.96
N PRO A 73 -11.02 12.86 -11.22
CA PRO A 73 -11.48 11.51 -11.56
C PRO A 73 -10.44 10.43 -11.22
N ASN A 74 -9.16 10.64 -11.57
CA ASN A 74 -8.09 9.68 -11.29
C ASN A 74 -7.92 9.41 -9.79
N TRP A 75 -7.79 10.45 -8.96
CA TRP A 75 -7.63 10.27 -7.51
C TRP A 75 -8.81 9.53 -6.88
N TYR A 76 -10.03 9.85 -7.32
CA TYR A 76 -11.23 9.18 -6.84
C TYR A 76 -11.21 7.69 -7.17
N THR A 77 -10.80 7.31 -8.39
CA THR A 77 -10.71 5.90 -8.79
C THR A 77 -9.63 5.13 -8.02
N ILE A 78 -8.50 5.75 -7.67
CA ILE A 78 -7.44 5.11 -6.89
C ILE A 78 -7.90 4.79 -5.47
N VAL A 79 -8.62 5.72 -4.85
CA VAL A 79 -9.07 5.57 -3.45
C VAL A 79 -10.27 4.62 -3.33
N THR A 80 -11.20 4.68 -4.29
CA THR A 80 -12.45 3.91 -4.22
C THR A 80 -12.42 2.58 -4.98
N ALA A 81 -11.45 2.39 -5.87
CA ALA A 81 -11.40 1.30 -6.86
C ALA A 81 -12.63 1.25 -7.80
N ILE A 82 -13.43 2.32 -7.88
CA ILE A 82 -14.61 2.42 -8.75
C ILE A 82 -14.22 3.19 -10.02
N PHE A 83 -14.58 2.65 -11.18
CA PHE A 83 -14.38 3.35 -12.45
C PHE A 83 -15.32 4.55 -12.56
N PHE A 84 -14.76 5.72 -12.87
CA PHE A 84 -15.56 6.91 -13.16
C PHE A 84 -16.25 6.71 -14.51
N ARG A 85 -17.48 6.19 -14.47
CA ARG A 85 -18.29 6.03 -15.67
C ARG A 85 -18.68 7.43 -16.17
N CYS A 86 -18.22 7.77 -17.36
CA CYS A 86 -18.56 9.02 -18.04
C CYS A 86 -20.04 9.01 -18.45
N SER A 87 -20.93 9.23 -17.49
CA SER A 87 -22.38 9.41 -17.70
C SER A 87 -22.89 10.65 -16.98
N VAL A 88 -22.00 11.64 -16.80
CA VAL A 88 -22.33 12.90 -16.14
C VAL A 88 -22.04 14.03 -17.11
N HIS A 89 -23.09 14.43 -17.83
CA HIS A 89 -23.25 15.68 -18.57
C HIS A 89 -23.11 16.94 -17.65
N LYS A 90 -22.50 16.82 -16.46
CA LYS A 90 -22.36 17.85 -15.40
C LYS A 90 -20.96 17.96 -14.79
N GLN A 91 -19.91 17.57 -15.52
CA GLN A 91 -18.57 18.16 -15.29
C GLN A 91 -18.15 18.98 -16.50
N THR A 92 -19.10 19.73 -17.03
CA THR A 92 -18.86 20.95 -17.78
C THR A 92 -17.98 21.89 -16.94
N HIS A 93 -16.82 22.24 -17.48
CA HIS A 93 -16.02 23.41 -17.09
C HIS A 93 -15.55 23.47 -15.63
N LYS A 94 -14.50 22.71 -15.29
CA LYS A 94 -13.47 23.29 -14.39
C LYS A 94 -12.46 24.02 -15.27
N HIS A 95 -12.87 25.19 -15.74
CA HIS A 95 -11.92 26.25 -16.04
C HIS A 95 -11.24 26.61 -14.71
N PHE A 96 -9.92 26.49 -14.68
CA PHE A 96 -9.11 27.37 -13.86
C PHE A 96 -9.05 28.73 -14.55
#